data_AF-A0A2V1DSI5-F1
#
_entry.id   AF-A0A2V1DSI5-F1
#
_cell.length_a   1.000
_cell.length_b   1.000
_cell.length_c   1.000
_cell.angle_alpha   90.00
_cell.angle_beta   90.00
_cell.angle_gamma   90.00
#
_symmetry.space_group_name_H-M   'P 1'
#
loop_
_entity.id
_entity.type
_entity.pdbx_description
1 polymer ?
#
loop_
_entity_poly.entity_id
_entity_poly.type
_entity_poly.pdbx_seq_one_letter_code
_entity_poly.pdbx_strand_id
1 'polypeptide(L)'
;MEHELRKSQAQETQNVATALKHMTAYCSGTNSADPTLTHDVTPEDWKKLDRQRLLQQKLPDKHESQINVLRAKQERDIKNKLEKQKQQLEQLDKEMRHQLSQEEYHHAQEQDQLDSVMRMRRKRVEKRWDLRYEMWRKDWEKQKDQSLPGRVPQEEWPDKDDTGYLIHSTSAMAVYNSALTSLLMEVGHKAFETRIRAKCLLHHHHTTTTS
;
A
#
# COMPACT_ATOMS: atom_id res chain seq x y z
N MET A 1 15.14 -4.46 -33.69
CA MET A 1 16.47 -5.07 -33.46
C MET A 1 16.65 -6.42 -34.17
N GLU A 2 16.14 -7.57 -33.69
CA GLU A 2 16.37 -8.86 -34.40
C GLU A 2 15.76 -8.89 -35.81
N HIS A 3 14.57 -8.31 -35.96
CA HIS A 3 13.90 -8.15 -37.26
C HIS A 3 14.72 -7.31 -38.26
N GLU A 4 15.33 -6.21 -37.81
CA GLU A 4 16.18 -5.35 -38.66
C GLU A 4 17.47 -6.07 -39.05
N LEU A 5 18.07 -6.81 -38.11
CA LEU A 5 19.24 -7.66 -38.38
C LEU A 5 18.91 -8.69 -39.46
N ARG A 6 17.77 -9.39 -39.33
CA ARG A 6 17.31 -10.34 -40.36
C ARG A 6 17.09 -9.70 -41.72
N LYS A 7 16.51 -8.49 -41.75
CA LYS A 7 16.32 -7.74 -43.01
C LYS A 7 17.66 -7.42 -43.67
N SER A 8 18.66 -6.99 -42.90
CA SER A 8 20.02 -6.75 -43.41
C SER A 8 20.68 -8.03 -43.90
N GLN A 9 20.52 -9.14 -43.18
CA GLN A 9 21.06 -10.45 -43.56
C GLN A 9 20.43 -10.98 -44.85
N ALA A 10 19.12 -10.82 -45.02
CA ALA A 10 18.42 -11.17 -46.26
C ALA A 10 18.95 -10.36 -47.46
N GLN A 11 19.18 -9.06 -47.27
CA GLN A 11 19.79 -8.21 -48.30
C GLN A 11 21.23 -8.64 -48.63
N GLU A 12 22.05 -8.98 -47.63
CA GLU A 12 23.42 -9.48 -47.82
C GLU A 12 23.40 -10.78 -48.65
N THR A 13 22.50 -11.72 -48.32
CA THR A 13 22.31 -12.97 -49.07
C THR A 13 21.91 -12.72 -50.51
N GLN A 14 20.97 -11.80 -50.75
CA GLN A 14 20.54 -11.44 -52.09
C GLN A 14 21.68 -10.80 -52.90
N ASN A 15 22.47 -9.92 -52.29
CA ASN A 15 23.60 -9.26 -52.94
C ASN A 15 24.69 -10.28 -53.33
N VAL A 16 25.04 -11.19 -52.41
CA VAL A 16 26.03 -12.26 -52.66
C VAL A 16 25.56 -13.21 -53.75
N ALA A 17 24.28 -13.60 -53.75
CA ALA A 17 23.70 -14.46 -54.79
C ALA A 17 23.67 -13.78 -56.16
N THR A 18 23.33 -12.49 -56.20
CA THR A 18 23.32 -11.70 -57.44
C THR A 18 24.75 -11.58 -58.00
N ALA A 19 25.73 -11.22 -57.16
CA ALA A 19 27.13 -11.15 -57.55
C ALA A 19 27.65 -12.50 -58.06
N LEU A 20 27.34 -13.60 -57.35
CA LEU A 20 27.71 -14.94 -57.79
C LEU A 20 27.14 -15.24 -59.18
N LYS A 21 25.85 -14.96 -59.42
CA LYS A 21 25.19 -15.16 -60.72
C LYS A 21 25.89 -14.40 -61.85
N HIS A 22 26.27 -13.14 -61.61
CA HIS A 22 27.01 -12.36 -62.60
C HIS A 22 28.41 -12.93 -62.85
N MET A 23 29.15 -13.27 -61.80
CA MET A 23 30.49 -13.85 -61.90
C MET A 23 30.48 -15.22 -62.59
N THR A 24 29.50 -16.07 -62.30
CA THR A 24 29.35 -17.36 -62.98
C THR A 24 29.10 -17.17 -64.47
N ALA A 25 28.21 -16.25 -64.83
CA ALA A 25 27.85 -16.04 -66.22
C ALA A 25 28.95 -15.35 -67.03
N TYR A 26 29.78 -14.53 -66.38
CA TYR A 26 31.02 -14.00 -66.93
C TYR A 26 32.04 -15.11 -67.20
N CYS A 27 32.29 -16.00 -66.23
CA CYS A 27 33.26 -17.09 -66.39
C CYS A 27 32.79 -18.20 -67.35
N SER A 28 31.47 -18.38 -67.53
CA SER A 28 30.89 -19.39 -68.43
C SER A 28 30.61 -18.87 -69.85
N GLY A 29 30.85 -17.58 -70.12
CA GLY A 29 30.60 -16.97 -71.44
C GLY A 29 29.13 -16.89 -71.84
N THR A 30 28.19 -17.03 -70.90
CA THR A 30 26.75 -17.13 -71.20
C THR A 30 26.07 -15.75 -71.35
N ASN A 31 26.75 -14.67 -70.96
CA ASN A 31 26.24 -13.29 -70.95
C ASN A 31 26.89 -12.38 -72.01
N SER A 32 27.31 -12.91 -73.15
CA SER A 32 27.82 -12.09 -74.24
C SER A 32 26.66 -11.46 -75.01
N ALA A 33 26.24 -10.26 -74.60
CA ALA A 33 25.28 -9.45 -75.36
C ALA A 33 25.81 -9.08 -76.76
N ASP A 34 27.14 -9.19 -76.97
CA ASP A 34 27.80 -9.10 -78.27
C ASP A 34 28.61 -10.38 -78.55
N PRO A 35 28.30 -11.15 -79.62
CA PRO A 35 29.01 -12.38 -79.98
C PRO A 35 30.42 -12.15 -80.56
N THR A 36 30.85 -10.89 -80.71
CA THR A 36 32.14 -10.49 -81.27
C THR A 36 33.22 -10.23 -80.20
N LEU A 37 32.83 -10.16 -78.92
CA LEU A 37 33.76 -9.95 -77.80
C LEU A 37 34.05 -11.28 -77.10
N THR A 38 34.97 -12.08 -77.65
CA THR A 38 35.52 -13.24 -76.94
C THR A 38 36.31 -12.75 -75.73
N HIS A 39 35.71 -12.84 -74.55
CA HIS A 39 36.35 -12.48 -73.30
C HIS A 39 37.23 -13.64 -72.82
N ASP A 40 38.54 -13.43 -72.75
CA ASP A 40 39.48 -14.41 -72.18
C ASP A 40 39.34 -14.40 -70.65
N VAL A 41 38.86 -15.51 -70.09
CA VAL A 41 38.71 -15.69 -68.63
C VAL A 41 40.05 -16.11 -68.05
N THR A 42 40.59 -15.31 -67.13
CA THR A 42 41.89 -15.60 -66.51
C THR A 42 41.77 -16.60 -65.36
N PRO A 43 42.85 -17.34 -65.00
CA PRO A 43 42.86 -18.19 -63.81
C PRO A 43 42.59 -17.41 -62.51
N GLU A 44 42.80 -16.10 -62.49
CA GLU A 44 42.46 -15.25 -61.35
C GLU A 44 40.95 -15.08 -61.17
N ASP A 45 40.19 -15.07 -62.26
CA ASP A 45 38.72 -14.90 -62.22
C ASP A 45 38.03 -16.15 -61.69
N TRP A 46 38.56 -17.34 -62.01
CA TRP A 46 38.15 -18.60 -61.39
C TRP A 46 38.41 -18.60 -59.87
N LYS A 47 39.57 -18.11 -59.42
CA LYS A 47 39.87 -17.96 -57.99
C LYS A 47 38.91 -16.99 -57.30
N LYS A 48 38.53 -15.88 -57.96
CA LYS A 48 37.52 -14.94 -57.43
C LYS A 48 36.15 -15.60 -57.33
N LEU A 49 35.76 -16.40 -58.32
CA LEU A 49 34.49 -17.15 -58.31
C LEU A 49 34.44 -18.14 -57.15
N ASP A 50 35.51 -18.89 -56.90
CA ASP A 50 35.57 -19.83 -55.78
C ASP A 50 35.53 -19.13 -54.42
N ARG A 51 36.19 -17.96 -54.30
CA ARG A 51 36.05 -17.11 -53.11
C ARG A 51 34.60 -16.67 -52.89
N GLN A 52 33.88 -16.32 -53.95
CA GLN A 52 32.48 -15.90 -53.86
C GLN A 52 31.55 -17.07 -53.46
N ARG A 53 31.81 -18.28 -53.97
CA ARG A 53 31.10 -19.50 -53.54
C ARG A 53 31.31 -19.78 -52.06
N LEU A 54 32.56 -19.70 -51.60
CA LEU A 54 32.90 -19.90 -50.19
C LEU A 54 32.22 -18.86 -49.30
N LEU A 55 32.14 -17.61 -49.75
CA LEU A 55 31.43 -16.54 -49.04
C LEU A 55 29.94 -16.87 -48.88
N GLN A 56 29.28 -17.31 -49.96
CA GLN A 56 27.87 -17.71 -49.93
C GLN A 56 27.65 -18.87 -48.95
N GLN A 57 28.54 -19.86 -48.95
CA GLN A 57 28.43 -21.02 -48.06
C GLN A 57 28.58 -20.65 -46.58
N LYS A 58 29.47 -19.71 -46.24
CA LYS A 58 29.73 -19.28 -44.85
C LYS A 58 28.70 -18.28 -44.32
N LEU A 59 27.86 -17.73 -45.21
CA LEU A 59 26.95 -16.65 -44.87
C LEU A 59 25.87 -17.06 -43.85
N PRO A 60 25.21 -18.23 -43.97
CA PRO A 60 24.22 -18.69 -43.00
C PRO A 60 24.81 -18.83 -41.59
N ASP A 61 25.98 -19.46 -41.45
CA ASP A 61 26.64 -19.67 -40.16
C ASP A 61 27.00 -18.33 -39.49
N LYS A 62 27.48 -17.37 -40.28
CA LYS A 62 27.76 -16.00 -39.82
C LYS A 62 26.47 -15.32 -39.33
N HIS A 63 25.38 -15.44 -40.09
CA HIS A 63 24.09 -14.84 -39.76
C HIS A 63 23.50 -15.44 -38.48
N GLU A 64 23.56 -16.76 -38.33
CA GLU A 64 23.09 -17.48 -37.15
C GLU A 64 23.91 -17.09 -35.91
N SER A 65 25.24 -17.05 -36.02
CA SER A 65 26.13 -16.62 -34.92
C SER A 65 25.77 -15.21 -34.42
N GLN A 66 25.52 -14.26 -35.33
CA GLN A 66 25.10 -12.91 -34.96
C GLN A 66 23.75 -12.88 -34.25
N ILE A 67 22.77 -13.66 -34.72
CA ILE A 67 21.46 -13.78 -34.07
C ILE A 67 21.61 -14.37 -32.66
N ASN A 68 22.43 -15.41 -32.51
CA ASN A 68 22.66 -16.06 -31.22
C ASN A 68 23.32 -15.12 -30.21
N VAL A 69 24.31 -14.32 -30.63
CA VAL A 69 24.91 -13.29 -29.78
C VAL A 69 23.87 -12.24 -29.37
N LEU A 70 23.04 -11.78 -30.31
CA LEU A 70 22.00 -10.80 -30.02
C LEU A 70 20.98 -11.34 -29.01
N ARG A 71 20.53 -12.57 -29.18
CA ARG A 71 19.59 -13.23 -28.26
C ARG A 71 20.20 -13.46 -26.89
N ALA A 72 21.44 -13.94 -26.81
CA ALA A 72 22.14 -14.11 -25.56
C ALA A 72 22.30 -12.78 -24.80
N LYS A 73 22.56 -11.68 -25.52
CA LYS A 73 22.58 -10.33 -24.93
C LYS A 73 21.20 -9.93 -24.40
N GLN A 74 20.16 -10.09 -25.21
CA GLN A 74 18.78 -9.78 -24.81
C GLN A 74 18.35 -10.57 -23.58
N GLU A 75 18.66 -11.87 -23.53
CA GLU A 75 18.35 -12.73 -22.39
C GLU A 75 19.04 -12.26 -21.12
N ARG A 76 20.33 -11.89 -21.19
CA ARG A 76 21.05 -11.30 -20.05
C ARG A 76 20.43 -9.97 -19.62
N ASP A 77 20.08 -9.10 -20.56
CA ASP A 77 19.47 -7.81 -20.26
C ASP A 77 18.11 -7.99 -19.57
N ILE A 78 17.31 -8.96 -20.03
CA ILE A 78 16.02 -9.31 -19.40
C ILE A 78 16.24 -9.88 -18.00
N LYS A 79 17.17 -10.82 -17.83
CA LYS A 79 17.50 -11.40 -16.51
C LYS A 79 17.95 -10.32 -15.53
N ASN A 80 18.82 -9.41 -15.95
CA ASN A 80 19.29 -8.30 -15.12
C ASN A 80 18.16 -7.34 -14.73
N LYS A 81 17.26 -7.03 -15.68
CA LYS A 81 16.08 -6.19 -15.39
C LYS A 81 15.16 -6.87 -14.38
N LEU A 82 14.90 -8.16 -14.56
CA LEU A 82 14.03 -8.94 -13.68
C LEU A 82 14.61 -9.04 -12.27
N GLU A 83 15.93 -9.27 -12.16
CA GLU A 83 16.63 -9.29 -10.87
C GLU A 83 16.55 -7.93 -10.17
N LYS A 84 16.80 -6.84 -10.91
CA LYS A 84 16.64 -5.48 -10.37
C LYS A 84 15.21 -5.21 -9.90
N GLN A 85 14.21 -5.64 -10.66
CA GLN A 85 12.80 -5.49 -10.29
C GLN A 85 12.46 -6.29 -9.02
N LYS A 86 12.97 -7.51 -8.88
CA LYS A 86 12.81 -8.30 -7.65
C LYS A 86 13.40 -7.60 -6.44
N GLN A 87 14.64 -7.11 -6.55
CA GLN A 87 15.30 -6.38 -5.47
C GLN A 87 14.53 -5.10 -5.10
N GLN A 88 13.99 -4.39 -6.08
CA GLN A 88 13.15 -3.21 -5.84
C GLN A 88 11.85 -3.57 -5.10
N LEU A 89 11.18 -4.67 -5.46
CA LEU A 89 9.98 -5.14 -4.77
C LEU A 89 10.29 -5.57 -3.33
N GLU A 90 11.36 -6.32 -3.12
CA GLU A 90 11.78 -6.73 -1.77
C GLU A 90 12.13 -5.53 -0.89
N GLN A 91 12.75 -4.49 -1.45
CA GLN A 91 13.05 -3.26 -0.74
C GLN A 91 11.77 -2.51 -0.36
N LEU A 92 10.82 -2.41 -1.29
CA LEU A 92 9.54 -1.76 -1.06
C LEU A 92 8.71 -2.49 0.00
N ASP A 93 8.70 -3.83 -0.01
CA ASP A 93 8.04 -4.64 1.02
C ASP A 93 8.66 -4.42 2.41
N LYS A 94 9.99 -4.34 2.49
CA LYS A 94 10.70 -4.04 3.75
C LYS A 94 10.34 -2.65 4.27
N GLU A 95 10.33 -1.66 3.39
CA GLU A 95 9.99 -0.28 3.72
C GLU A 95 8.53 -0.16 4.18
N MET A 96 7.59 -0.80 3.47
CA MET A 96 6.18 -0.83 3.85
C MET A 96 5.98 -1.48 5.22
N ARG A 97 6.62 -2.62 5.50
CA ARG A 97 6.54 -3.28 6.82
C ARG A 97 7.11 -2.41 7.93
N HIS A 98 8.20 -1.71 7.65
CA HIS A 98 8.81 -0.79 8.61
C HIS A 98 7.88 0.39 8.92
N GLN A 99 7.32 1.02 7.88
CA GLN A 99 6.35 2.11 8.03
C GLN A 99 5.11 1.65 8.79
N LEU A 100 4.55 0.48 8.47
CA LEU A 100 3.40 -0.07 9.19
C LEU A 100 3.71 -0.26 10.68
N SER A 101 4.88 -0.83 11.01
CA SER A 101 5.28 -1.02 12.41
C SER A 101 5.50 0.30 13.14
N GLN A 102 6.00 1.34 12.46
CA GLN A 102 6.14 2.68 13.04
C GLN A 102 4.77 3.31 13.31
N GLU A 103 3.84 3.23 12.35
CA GLU A 103 2.48 3.75 12.50
C GLU A 103 1.72 3.02 13.61
N GLU A 104 1.82 1.70 13.69
CA GLU A 104 1.24 0.91 14.79
C GLU A 104 1.80 1.33 16.15
N TYR A 105 3.10 1.57 16.23
CA TYR A 105 3.74 2.05 17.45
C TYR A 105 3.25 3.46 17.84
N HIS A 106 3.17 4.38 16.88
CA HIS A 106 2.65 5.73 17.11
C HIS A 106 1.19 5.71 17.53
N HIS A 107 0.35 4.92 16.86
CA HIS A 107 -1.05 4.74 17.23
C HIS A 107 -1.20 4.21 18.65
N ALA A 108 -0.44 3.18 19.04
CA ALA A 108 -0.46 2.66 20.41
C ALA A 108 -0.06 3.74 21.43
N GLN A 109 0.99 4.52 21.12
CA GLN A 109 1.44 5.62 21.97
C GLN A 109 0.37 6.71 22.12
N GLU A 110 -0.31 7.09 21.03
CA GLU A 110 -1.39 8.08 21.06
C GLU A 110 -2.60 7.57 21.84
N GLN A 111 -2.94 6.29 21.68
CA GLN A 111 -4.02 5.65 22.42
C GLN A 111 -3.75 5.64 23.93
N ASP A 112 -2.52 5.31 24.34
CA ASP A 112 -2.10 5.36 25.75
C ASP A 112 -2.15 6.78 26.33
N GLN A 113 -1.72 7.78 25.54
CA GLN A 113 -1.82 9.18 25.94
C GLN A 113 -3.27 9.62 26.11
N LEU A 114 -4.14 9.27 25.16
CA LEU A 114 -5.57 9.58 25.23
C LEU A 114 -6.21 8.95 26.46
N ASP A 115 -5.88 7.69 26.74
CA ASP A 115 -6.39 6.97 27.90
C ASP A 115 -5.91 7.58 29.22
N SER A 116 -4.65 8.02 29.27
CA SER A 116 -4.13 8.77 30.41
C SER A 116 -4.91 10.07 30.64
N VAL A 117 -5.15 10.85 29.58
CA VAL A 117 -5.92 12.10 29.66
C VAL A 117 -7.36 11.83 30.08
N MET A 118 -8.01 10.79 29.55
CA MET A 118 -9.37 10.41 29.92
C MET A 118 -9.47 9.97 31.39
N ARG A 119 -8.52 9.16 31.88
CA ARG A 119 -8.43 8.80 33.30
C ARG A 119 -8.27 10.03 34.19
N MET A 120 -7.38 10.96 33.82
CA MET A 120 -7.20 12.21 34.56
C MET A 120 -8.46 13.09 34.57
N ARG A 121 -9.20 13.14 33.45
CA ARG A 121 -10.47 13.88 33.38
C ARG A 121 -11.55 13.21 34.24
N ARG A 122 -11.71 11.89 34.13
CA ARG A 122 -12.65 11.10 34.94
C ARG A 122 -12.43 11.32 36.43
N LYS A 123 -11.18 11.17 36.91
CA LYS A 123 -10.81 11.39 38.31
C LYS A 123 -11.12 12.81 38.82
N ARG A 124 -11.01 13.83 37.96
CA ARG A 124 -11.36 15.21 38.32
C ARG A 124 -12.87 15.39 38.47
N VAL A 125 -13.66 14.78 37.58
CA VAL A 125 -15.12 14.83 37.64
C VAL A 125 -15.63 14.09 38.87
N GLU A 126 -15.13 12.87 39.13
CA GLU A 126 -15.47 12.08 40.32
C GLU A 126 -15.23 12.87 41.61
N LYS A 127 -14.05 13.46 41.78
CA LYS A 127 -13.75 14.29 42.96
C LYS A 127 -14.69 15.48 43.14
N ARG A 128 -15.04 16.15 42.03
CA ARG A 128 -15.97 17.28 42.07
C ARG A 128 -17.39 16.83 42.40
N TRP A 129 -17.77 15.66 41.92
CA TRP A 129 -19.05 15.03 42.18
C TRP A 129 -19.17 14.62 43.65
N ASP A 130 -18.12 13.99 44.21
CA ASP A 130 -18.01 13.66 45.64
C ASP A 130 -18.26 14.87 46.52
N LEU A 131 -17.61 15.99 46.20
CA LEU A 131 -17.76 17.23 46.95
C LEU A 131 -19.20 17.76 46.89
N ARG A 132 -19.85 17.71 45.72
CA ARG A 132 -21.25 18.15 45.58
C ARG A 132 -22.21 17.28 46.35
N TYR A 133 -22.01 15.96 46.34
CA TYR A 133 -22.77 15.03 47.18
C TYR A 133 -22.64 15.37 48.65
N GLU A 134 -21.42 15.68 49.09
CA GLU A 134 -21.12 16.06 50.46
C GLU A 134 -21.77 17.37 50.90
N MET A 135 -21.79 18.37 50.01
CA MET A 135 -22.51 19.62 50.25
C MET A 135 -24.02 19.38 50.31
N TRP A 136 -24.56 18.64 49.35
CA TRP A 136 -25.99 18.34 49.29
C TRP A 136 -26.48 17.55 50.51
N ARG A 137 -25.71 16.55 50.95
CA ARG A 137 -26.01 15.79 52.18
C ARG A 137 -26.15 16.74 53.37
N LYS A 138 -25.18 17.64 53.57
CA LYS A 138 -25.22 18.62 54.67
C LYS A 138 -26.42 19.57 54.57
N ASP A 139 -26.74 20.04 53.36
CA ASP A 139 -27.90 20.91 53.13
C ASP A 139 -29.21 20.17 53.41
N TRP A 140 -29.31 18.89 53.06
CA TRP A 140 -30.47 18.04 53.32
C TRP A 140 -30.64 17.75 54.81
N GLU A 141 -29.56 17.38 55.52
CA GLU A 141 -29.58 17.12 56.96
C GLU A 141 -30.03 18.35 57.74
N LYS A 142 -29.57 19.54 57.32
CA LYS A 142 -29.98 20.83 57.90
C LYS A 142 -31.46 21.15 57.67
N GLN A 143 -32.06 20.73 56.55
CA GLN A 143 -33.47 20.99 56.26
C GLN A 143 -34.44 20.03 56.97
N LYS A 144 -33.97 18.83 57.31
CA LYS A 144 -34.80 17.76 57.87
C LYS A 144 -34.56 17.50 59.36
N ASP A 145 -33.60 18.20 59.97
CA ASP A 145 -33.13 17.98 61.35
C ASP A 145 -32.84 16.50 61.64
N GLN A 146 -32.37 15.78 60.62
CA GLN A 146 -32.06 14.34 60.66
C GLN A 146 -30.70 14.13 60.04
N SER A 147 -29.82 13.39 60.73
CA SER A 147 -28.53 13.00 60.17
C SER A 147 -28.64 11.68 59.40
N LEU A 148 -28.07 11.64 58.20
CA LEU A 148 -27.98 10.44 57.39
C LEU A 148 -26.76 9.62 57.84
N PRO A 149 -26.93 8.34 58.21
CA PRO A 149 -25.80 7.50 58.59
C PRO A 149 -24.95 7.17 57.36
N GLY A 150 -23.71 7.65 57.35
CA GLY A 150 -22.68 7.23 56.39
C GLY A 150 -22.58 8.06 55.11
N ARG A 151 -21.80 7.54 54.16
CA ARG A 151 -21.60 8.15 52.83
C ARG A 151 -22.78 7.77 51.94
N VAL A 152 -23.36 8.74 51.24
CA VAL A 152 -24.42 8.47 50.25
C VAL A 152 -23.85 7.56 49.17
N PRO A 153 -24.52 6.44 48.81
CA PRO A 153 -24.06 5.57 47.74
C PRO A 153 -23.89 6.37 46.45
N GLN A 154 -22.66 6.35 45.93
CA GLN A 154 -22.33 7.00 44.68
C GLN A 154 -22.45 5.98 43.56
N GLU A 155 -23.07 6.40 42.45
CA GLU A 155 -23.14 5.59 41.23
C GLU A 155 -21.74 5.50 40.62
N GLU A 156 -21.30 4.29 40.28
CA GLU A 156 -20.00 4.06 39.67
C GLU A 156 -19.98 4.65 38.26
N TRP A 157 -18.83 5.22 37.87
CA TRP A 157 -18.69 5.76 36.53
C TRP A 157 -18.80 4.60 35.52
N PRO A 158 -19.64 4.70 34.47
CA PRO A 158 -19.83 3.62 33.53
C PRO A 158 -18.49 3.25 32.89
N ASP A 159 -18.12 1.98 32.98
CA ASP A 159 -16.92 1.50 32.34
C ASP A 159 -17.07 1.51 30.82
N LYS A 160 -15.93 1.61 30.13
CA LYS A 160 -15.90 1.81 28.67
C LYS A 160 -16.63 0.70 27.90
N ASP A 161 -16.82 -0.45 28.53
CA ASP A 161 -17.38 -1.66 27.90
C ASP A 161 -18.92 -1.73 27.97
N ASP A 162 -19.58 -0.94 28.85
CA ASP A 162 -21.03 -1.01 29.04
C ASP A 162 -21.84 -0.11 28.10
N THR A 163 -21.19 0.83 27.42
CA THR A 163 -21.80 1.54 26.29
C THR A 163 -21.64 0.72 25.03
N GLY A 164 -22.55 -0.24 24.82
CA GLY A 164 -22.71 -1.01 23.57
C GLY A 164 -23.03 -0.18 22.31
N TYR A 165 -22.72 1.11 22.31
CA TYR A 165 -22.80 1.99 21.17
C TYR A 165 -21.41 2.10 20.54
N LEU A 166 -21.13 1.19 19.61
CA LEU A 166 -20.14 1.40 18.58
C LEU A 166 -20.59 2.63 17.77
N ILE A 167 -20.17 3.84 18.17
CA ILE A 167 -20.41 5.03 17.36
C ILE A 167 -19.49 4.90 16.16
N HIS A 168 -20.04 4.35 15.07
CA HIS A 168 -19.38 4.21 13.78
C HIS A 168 -18.79 5.57 13.36
N SER A 169 -17.57 5.59 12.83
CA SER A 169 -16.80 6.81 12.52
C SER A 169 -17.49 7.77 11.54
N THR A 170 -18.57 7.33 10.88
CA THR A 170 -19.41 8.13 9.99
C THR A 170 -20.64 8.73 10.67
N SER A 171 -20.84 8.51 11.97
CA SER A 171 -21.99 9.04 12.71
C SER A 171 -21.86 10.55 12.90
N ALA A 172 -22.91 11.29 12.55
CA ALA A 172 -23.03 12.74 12.74
C ALA A 172 -22.85 13.18 14.21
N MET A 173 -22.91 12.24 15.16
CA MET A 173 -22.67 12.48 16.59
C MET A 173 -21.20 12.72 16.94
N ALA A 174 -20.24 12.37 16.06
CA ALA A 174 -18.81 12.60 16.31
C ALA A 174 -18.45 14.10 16.39
N VAL A 175 -19.25 14.96 15.75
CA VAL A 175 -19.04 16.42 15.68
C VAL A 175 -19.41 17.12 17.00
N TYR A 176 -20.23 16.49 17.87
CA TYR A 176 -20.77 17.14 19.07
C TYR A 176 -19.90 17.05 20.33
N ASN A 177 -18.69 16.50 20.22
CA ASN A 177 -17.81 16.25 21.37
C ASN A 177 -17.32 17.51 22.12
N SER A 178 -17.44 18.72 21.55
CA SER A 178 -17.11 19.97 22.25
C SER A 178 -18.32 20.64 22.92
N ALA A 179 -19.55 20.40 22.43
CA ALA A 179 -20.78 21.01 22.94
C ALA A 179 -21.43 20.18 24.06
N LEU A 180 -21.20 18.86 24.05
CA LEU A 180 -21.81 17.94 25.00
C LEU A 180 -21.26 18.07 26.43
N THR A 181 -20.05 18.57 26.65
CA THR A 181 -19.51 18.68 28.03
C THR A 181 -20.25 19.68 28.90
N SER A 182 -20.82 20.74 28.32
CA SER A 182 -21.63 21.72 29.07
C SER A 182 -23.10 21.29 29.14
N LEU A 183 -23.65 20.78 28.04
CA LEU A 183 -25.05 20.35 27.99
C LEU A 183 -25.30 19.07 28.79
N LEU A 184 -24.38 18.09 28.78
CA LEU A 184 -24.47 16.89 29.62
C LEU A 184 -24.29 17.22 31.10
N MET A 185 -23.52 18.26 31.46
CA MET A 185 -23.44 18.70 32.86
C MET A 185 -24.77 19.29 33.34
N GLU A 186 -25.47 20.09 32.54
CA GLU A 186 -26.76 20.67 32.92
C GLU A 186 -27.93 19.68 32.85
N VAL A 187 -28.02 18.89 31.78
CA VAL A 187 -29.07 17.87 31.63
C VAL A 187 -28.84 16.73 32.61
N GLY A 188 -27.58 16.35 32.82
CA GLY A 188 -27.17 15.42 33.88
C GLY A 188 -27.58 15.93 35.25
N HIS A 189 -27.34 17.21 35.59
CA HIS A 189 -27.74 17.80 36.87
C HIS A 189 -29.25 17.75 37.10
N LYS A 190 -30.07 18.07 36.09
CA LYS A 190 -31.53 18.05 36.20
C LYS A 190 -32.11 16.63 36.29
N ALA A 191 -31.62 15.70 35.46
CA ALA A 191 -32.03 14.29 35.49
C ALA A 191 -31.59 13.59 36.80
N PHE A 192 -30.47 14.04 37.35
CA PHE A 192 -29.93 13.60 38.63
C PHE A 192 -30.74 14.10 39.83
N GLU A 193 -31.11 15.38 39.87
CA GLU A 193 -32.00 15.92 40.91
C GLU A 193 -33.36 15.20 40.93
N THR A 194 -33.89 14.85 39.76
CA THR A 194 -35.16 14.10 39.66
C THR A 194 -35.01 12.65 40.10
N ARG A 195 -33.93 11.95 39.71
CA ARG A 195 -33.68 10.56 40.12
C ARG A 195 -33.33 10.41 41.60
N ILE A 196 -32.63 11.38 42.19
CA ILE A 196 -32.35 11.39 43.64
C ILE A 196 -33.61 11.68 44.44
N ARG A 197 -34.44 12.65 44.01
CA ARG A 197 -35.76 12.87 44.64
C ARG A 197 -36.59 11.59 44.61
N ALA A 198 -36.58 10.85 43.50
CA ALA A 198 -37.26 9.57 43.39
C ALA A 198 -36.69 8.50 44.35
N LYS A 199 -35.36 8.34 44.45
CA LYS A 199 -34.73 7.37 45.37
C LYS A 199 -34.94 7.72 46.85
N CYS A 200 -34.94 9.00 47.24
CA CYS A 200 -35.24 9.42 48.61
C CYS A 200 -36.70 9.21 48.98
N LEU A 201 -37.64 9.45 48.06
CA LEU A 201 -39.06 9.14 48.27
C LEU A 201 -39.28 7.62 48.45
N LEU A 202 -38.59 6.79 47.66
CA LEU A 202 -38.64 5.33 47.80
C LEU A 202 -38.07 4.87 49.16
N HIS A 203 -36.97 5.46 49.64
CA HIS A 203 -36.40 5.10 50.94
C HIS A 203 -37.31 5.51 52.11
N HIS A 204 -38.05 6.62 51.98
CA HIS A 204 -39.00 7.08 53.01
C HIS A 204 -40.26 6.22 53.11
N HIS A 205 -40.72 5.62 51.99
CA HIS A 205 -41.83 4.66 51.98
C HIS A 205 -41.45 3.32 52.63
N HIS A 206 -40.20 2.88 52.52
CA HIS A 206 -39.74 1.65 53.17
C HIS A 206 -39.58 1.80 54.70
N THR A 207 -39.24 2.99 55.21
CA THR A 207 -39.11 3.23 56.66
C THR A 207 -40.44 3.47 57.39
N THR A 208 -41.51 3.79 56.67
CA THR A 208 -42.85 4.06 57.24
C THR A 208 -43.78 2.84 57.23
N THR A 209 -43.43 1.76 56.53
CA THR A 209 -44.26 0.54 56.42
C THR A 209 -43.84 -0.56 57.42
N THR A 210 -42.73 -0.36 58.15
CA THR A 210 -42.23 -1.26 59.21
C THR A 210 -42.27 -0.59 60.59
N SER A 211 -43.37 0.09 60.91
CA SER A 211 -43.69 0.51 62.29
C SER A 211 -45.16 0.28 62.59
#